data_AF-A0A353J8D3-F1
#
_entry.id   AF-A0A353J8D3-F1
#
_cell.length_a   1.000
_cell.length_b   1.000
_cell.length_c   1.000
_cell.angle_alpha   90.00
_cell.angle_beta   90.00
_cell.angle_gamma   90.00
#
_symmetry.space_group_name_H-M   'P 1'
#
loop_
_entity.id
_entity.type
_entity.pdbx_description
1 polymer ?
#
loop_
_entity_poly.entity_id
_entity_poly.type
_entity_poly.pdbx_seq_one_letter_code
_entity_poly.pdbx_strand_id
1 'polypeptide(L)'
;MISKEQFDLVYTHLNPPKRLNKDFVFECYKYANEGADNLIQNNAFGKVVPVNPVVLILYILHEYNYFFEVNKNVVEDESLLSKIVSISLDKYFTNEHLNFKNETIVSKYSPEMSTLTTYLNFVLNVLSKVSRKNPNETLFVDILNKGFSMCKAMIELMEDGFETEAFSTWRTIHETECVLILLAKYDKEIRQTYLKHINYAMAFRGVIQDKEKVDQIFVQIKEEMKNLNLKSKDMKKYIEYGWLSKIPNFNENPQFKFNFRDGVESLAGLSHYSKTYELASEIAHSSPMLIYSKNSYFYHVAILNLYESFFRLENLFANIYQRNVSEEENKRFLMMKEVYYTNLRIIYEREKVIFKGLSNTNTK
;
A
#
# COMPACT_ATOMS: atom_id res chain seq x y z
N MET A 1 -21.20 -10.82 28.26
CA MET A 1 -21.11 -9.38 28.58
C MET A 1 -19.91 -9.10 29.48
N ILE A 2 -19.17 -8.01 29.26
CA ILE A 2 -18.14 -7.53 30.21
C ILE A 2 -18.77 -6.70 31.34
N SER A 3 -18.11 -6.57 32.49
CA SER A 3 -18.59 -5.73 33.60
C SER A 3 -18.51 -4.23 33.27
N LYS A 4 -19.20 -3.38 34.02
CA LYS A 4 -19.09 -1.91 33.87
C LYS A 4 -17.65 -1.42 34.06
N GLU A 5 -16.92 -1.97 35.02
CA GLU A 5 -15.52 -1.63 35.26
C GLU A 5 -14.64 -2.00 34.05
N GLN A 6 -14.86 -3.17 33.47
CA GLN A 6 -14.15 -3.60 32.26
C GLN A 6 -14.52 -2.72 31.05
N PHE A 7 -15.80 -2.36 30.92
CA PHE A 7 -16.26 -1.42 29.90
C PHE A 7 -15.57 -0.06 30.05
N ASP A 8 -15.47 0.46 31.26
CA ASP A 8 -14.84 1.75 31.54
C ASP A 8 -13.36 1.77 31.15
N LEU A 9 -12.66 0.66 31.42
CA LEU A 9 -11.27 0.47 30.97
C LEU A 9 -11.18 0.46 29.45
N VAL A 10 -12.03 -0.31 28.76
CA VAL A 10 -12.08 -0.37 27.29
C VAL A 10 -12.38 1.02 26.71
N TYR A 11 -13.43 1.67 27.18
CA TYR A 11 -13.84 3.01 26.75
C TYR A 11 -12.69 4.02 26.87
N THR A 12 -11.96 3.99 28.00
CA THR A 12 -10.82 4.88 28.21
C THR A 12 -9.68 4.60 27.22
N HIS A 13 -9.36 3.32 26.96
CA HIS A 13 -8.31 2.94 26.01
C HIS A 13 -8.66 3.26 24.56
N LEU A 14 -9.94 3.20 24.20
CA LEU A 14 -10.43 3.58 22.87
C LEU A 14 -10.38 5.10 22.63
N ASN A 15 -10.19 5.90 23.68
CA ASN A 15 -10.05 7.36 23.63
C ASN A 15 -11.11 8.07 22.72
N PRO A 16 -12.42 7.84 22.97
CA PRO A 16 -13.47 8.41 22.16
C PRO A 16 -13.57 9.95 22.30
N PRO A 17 -14.22 10.64 21.35
CA PRO A 17 -14.45 12.08 21.44
C PRO A 17 -15.17 12.46 22.75
N LYS A 18 -14.68 13.51 23.42
CA LYS A 18 -15.21 13.99 24.72
C LYS A 18 -16.69 14.35 24.72
N ARG A 19 -17.29 14.56 23.55
CA ARG A 19 -18.72 14.86 23.38
C ARG A 19 -19.65 13.67 23.60
N LEU A 20 -19.12 12.44 23.58
CA LEU A 20 -19.94 11.24 23.73
C LEU A 20 -20.22 10.96 25.21
N ASN A 21 -21.49 10.81 25.56
CA ASN A 21 -21.88 10.39 26.90
C ASN A 21 -21.51 8.91 27.13
N LYS A 22 -20.54 8.67 28.01
CA LYS A 22 -20.06 7.33 28.37
C LYS A 22 -21.15 6.43 28.93
N ASP A 23 -22.07 6.95 29.73
CA ASP A 23 -23.13 6.15 30.34
C ASP A 23 -24.18 5.75 29.32
N PHE A 24 -24.53 6.65 28.40
CA PHE A 24 -25.38 6.33 27.26
C PHE A 24 -24.78 5.24 26.37
N VAL A 25 -23.46 5.30 26.08
CA VAL A 25 -22.77 4.25 25.32
C VAL A 25 -22.80 2.91 26.06
N PHE A 26 -22.67 2.91 27.38
CA PHE A 26 -22.78 1.70 28.18
C PHE A 26 -24.18 1.10 28.12
N GLU A 27 -25.23 1.92 28.17
CA GLU A 27 -26.60 1.45 27.98
C GLU A 27 -26.78 0.83 26.60
N CYS A 28 -26.36 1.51 25.53
CA CYS A 28 -26.37 0.93 24.18
C CYS A 28 -25.63 -0.41 24.14
N TYR A 29 -24.46 -0.52 24.79
CA TYR A 29 -23.72 -1.79 24.85
C TYR A 29 -24.49 -2.91 25.54
N LYS A 30 -25.16 -2.61 26.66
CA LYS A 30 -25.99 -3.59 27.37
C LYS A 30 -27.12 -4.11 26.49
N TYR A 31 -27.91 -3.20 25.91
CA TYR A 31 -29.01 -3.56 25.01
C TYR A 31 -28.54 -4.28 23.75
N ALA A 32 -27.39 -3.87 23.19
CA ALA A 32 -26.80 -4.57 22.06
C ALA A 32 -26.36 -5.98 22.44
N ASN A 33 -25.74 -6.19 23.60
CA ASN A 33 -25.33 -7.52 24.04
C ASN A 33 -26.55 -8.44 24.25
N GLU A 34 -27.64 -7.93 24.86
CA GLU A 34 -28.90 -8.66 24.98
C GLU A 34 -29.50 -9.02 23.61
N GLY A 35 -29.49 -8.07 22.66
CA GLY A 35 -29.93 -8.31 21.28
C GLY A 35 -29.08 -9.36 20.56
N ALA A 36 -27.75 -9.33 20.75
CA ALA A 36 -26.83 -10.31 20.19
C ALA A 36 -27.08 -11.71 20.75
N ASP A 37 -27.29 -11.83 22.07
CA ASP A 37 -27.59 -13.11 22.73
C ASP A 37 -28.88 -13.73 22.15
N ASN A 38 -29.92 -12.92 21.91
CA ASN A 38 -31.15 -13.36 21.27
C ASN A 38 -30.92 -13.86 19.82
N LEU A 39 -30.12 -13.15 19.03
CA LEU A 39 -29.81 -13.55 17.65
C LEU A 39 -29.03 -14.88 17.60
N ILE A 40 -28.10 -15.08 18.54
CA ILE A 40 -27.29 -16.30 18.67
C ILE A 40 -28.17 -17.48 19.10
N GLN A 41 -29.03 -17.30 20.12
CA GLN A 41 -29.94 -18.35 20.60
C GLN A 41 -30.92 -18.82 19.53
N ASN A 42 -31.39 -17.89 18.68
CA ASN A 42 -32.28 -18.21 17.56
C ASN A 42 -31.55 -18.82 16.35
N ASN A 43 -30.24 -19.08 16.46
CA ASN A 43 -29.39 -19.63 15.41
C ASN A 43 -29.54 -18.89 14.06
N ALA A 44 -29.72 -17.55 14.12
CA ALA A 44 -29.98 -16.72 12.94
C ALA A 44 -28.90 -16.85 11.85
N PHE A 45 -27.70 -17.29 12.22
CA PHE A 45 -26.53 -17.37 11.35
C PHE A 45 -26.02 -18.80 11.11
N GLY A 46 -26.71 -19.83 11.62
CA GLY A 46 -26.38 -21.25 11.40
C GLY A 46 -25.09 -21.74 12.08
N LYS A 47 -24.42 -20.91 12.89
CA LYS A 47 -23.20 -21.24 13.64
C LYS A 47 -23.18 -20.48 14.98
N VAL A 48 -22.51 -21.05 15.98
CA VAL A 48 -22.25 -20.35 17.25
C VAL A 48 -21.17 -19.29 17.01
N VAL A 49 -21.50 -18.04 17.35
CA VAL A 49 -20.65 -16.88 17.10
C VAL A 49 -20.38 -16.17 18.42
N PRO A 50 -19.12 -16.16 18.93
CA PRO A 50 -18.81 -15.40 20.12
C PRO A 50 -18.84 -13.90 19.83
N VAL A 51 -19.48 -13.12 20.70
CA VAL A 51 -19.48 -11.66 20.62
C VAL A 51 -18.15 -11.12 21.14
N ASN A 52 -17.43 -10.38 20.29
CA ASN A 52 -16.27 -9.61 20.72
C ASN A 52 -16.76 -8.26 21.30
N PRO A 53 -16.67 -8.06 22.62
CA PRO A 53 -17.22 -6.87 23.26
C PRO A 53 -16.54 -5.59 22.79
N VAL A 54 -15.24 -5.62 22.49
CA VAL A 54 -14.49 -4.43 22.06
C VAL A 54 -14.95 -3.96 20.68
N VAL A 55 -15.13 -4.90 19.75
CA VAL A 55 -15.58 -4.59 18.38
C VAL A 55 -17.03 -4.08 18.37
N LEU A 56 -17.90 -4.68 19.18
CA LEU A 56 -19.28 -4.19 19.32
C LEU A 56 -19.32 -2.77 19.92
N ILE A 57 -18.51 -2.48 20.94
CA ILE A 57 -18.39 -1.13 21.52
C ILE A 57 -17.88 -0.13 20.46
N LEU A 58 -16.92 -0.53 19.62
CA LEU A 58 -16.43 0.32 18.53
C LEU A 58 -17.55 0.70 17.55
N TYR A 59 -18.37 -0.26 17.11
CA TYR A 59 -19.53 0.06 16.26
C TYR A 59 -20.47 1.06 16.94
N ILE A 60 -20.82 0.84 18.21
CA ILE A 60 -21.69 1.76 18.97
C ILE A 60 -21.09 3.17 19.04
N LEU A 61 -19.80 3.28 19.39
CA LEU A 61 -19.11 4.57 19.50
C LEU A 61 -19.10 5.32 18.17
N HIS A 62 -18.80 4.64 17.07
CA HIS A 62 -18.72 5.27 15.75
C HIS A 62 -20.10 5.68 15.22
N GLU A 63 -21.14 4.86 15.43
CA GLU A 63 -22.50 5.23 15.07
C GLU A 63 -22.98 6.44 15.87
N TYR A 64 -22.82 6.40 17.19
CA TYR A 64 -23.22 7.50 18.07
C TYR A 64 -22.48 8.80 17.75
N ASN A 65 -21.18 8.72 17.48
CA ASN A 65 -20.40 9.88 17.05
C ASN A 65 -20.88 10.47 15.73
N TYR A 66 -21.23 9.62 14.76
CA TYR A 66 -21.77 10.05 13.48
C TYR A 66 -23.11 10.80 13.64
N PHE A 67 -23.96 10.40 14.58
CA PHE A 67 -25.21 11.13 14.86
C PHE A 67 -24.98 12.59 15.26
N PHE A 68 -23.91 12.90 16.01
CA PHE A 68 -23.53 14.29 16.34
C PHE A 68 -22.92 15.07 15.17
N GLU A 69 -22.35 14.39 14.18
CA GLU A 69 -21.79 15.04 12.99
C GLU A 69 -22.90 15.48 12.02
N VAL A 70 -23.96 14.68 11.94
CA VAL A 70 -25.09 14.94 11.05
C VAL A 70 -26.18 15.78 11.72
N ASN A 71 -26.40 15.62 13.02
CA ASN A 71 -27.44 16.34 13.76
C ASN A 71 -26.84 17.27 14.79
N LYS A 72 -27.17 18.57 14.70
CA LYS A 72 -26.67 19.59 15.63
C LYS A 72 -27.22 19.44 17.05
N ASN A 73 -28.40 18.83 17.20
CA ASN A 73 -29.10 18.63 18.47
C ASN A 73 -29.42 17.14 18.63
N VAL A 74 -28.47 16.37 19.14
CA VAL A 74 -28.69 14.96 19.50
C VAL A 74 -29.34 14.94 20.88
N VAL A 75 -30.49 14.26 20.99
CA VAL A 75 -31.17 14.00 22.26
C VAL A 75 -31.02 12.52 22.58
N GLU A 76 -30.50 12.22 23.75
CA GLU A 76 -30.32 10.85 24.25
C GLU A 76 -31.65 10.32 24.79
N ASP A 77 -32.48 9.79 23.89
CA ASP A 77 -33.75 9.17 24.20
C ASP A 77 -33.78 7.67 23.83
N GLU A 78 -34.86 6.98 24.20
CA GLU A 78 -35.05 5.56 23.86
C GLU A 78 -35.07 5.31 22.34
N SER A 79 -35.46 6.31 21.54
CA SER A 79 -35.48 6.21 20.09
C SER A 79 -34.06 6.15 19.52
N LEU A 80 -33.19 7.06 19.97
CA LEU A 80 -31.78 7.09 19.58
C LEU A 80 -31.06 5.84 20.07
N LEU A 81 -31.30 5.43 21.33
CA LEU A 81 -30.72 4.21 21.89
C LEU A 81 -31.07 2.99 21.03
N SER A 82 -32.36 2.78 20.77
CA SER A 82 -32.83 1.63 19.95
C SER A 82 -32.22 1.65 18.55
N LYS A 83 -32.11 2.84 17.95
CA LYS A 83 -31.53 3.02 16.62
C LYS A 83 -30.03 2.68 16.59
N ILE A 84 -29.25 3.18 17.55
CA ILE A 84 -27.81 2.90 17.64
C ILE A 84 -27.59 1.40 17.89
N VAL A 85 -28.35 0.81 18.80
CA VAL A 85 -28.28 -0.63 19.11
C VAL A 85 -28.54 -1.47 17.87
N SER A 86 -29.66 -1.23 17.17
CA SER A 86 -30.04 -1.98 15.97
C SER A 86 -28.96 -1.87 14.89
N ILE A 87 -28.53 -0.65 14.54
CA ILE A 87 -27.53 -0.43 13.48
C ILE A 87 -26.19 -1.05 13.84
N SER A 88 -25.77 -0.93 15.11
CA SER A 88 -24.49 -1.49 15.57
C SER A 88 -24.50 -3.01 15.52
N LEU A 89 -25.61 -3.66 15.88
CA LEU A 89 -25.76 -5.10 15.77
C LEU A 89 -25.78 -5.57 14.33
N ASP A 90 -26.56 -4.91 13.47
CA ASP A 90 -26.62 -5.25 12.03
C ASP A 90 -25.22 -5.17 11.41
N LYS A 91 -24.48 -4.08 11.68
CA LYS A 91 -23.12 -3.89 11.18
C LYS A 91 -22.14 -4.90 11.78
N TYR A 92 -22.20 -5.16 13.08
CA TYR A 92 -21.33 -6.14 13.73
C TYR A 92 -21.52 -7.53 13.12
N PHE A 93 -22.75 -8.04 13.06
CA PHE A 93 -23.00 -9.37 12.52
C PHE A 93 -22.71 -9.46 11.02
N THR A 94 -23.08 -8.44 10.25
CA THR A 94 -22.83 -8.44 8.82
C THR A 94 -21.34 -8.38 8.51
N ASN A 95 -20.59 -7.47 9.14
CA ASN A 95 -19.20 -7.22 8.79
C ASN A 95 -18.19 -8.16 9.49
N GLU A 96 -18.52 -8.71 10.65
CA GLU A 96 -17.59 -9.60 11.38
C GLU A 96 -17.87 -11.08 11.12
N HIS A 97 -19.12 -11.43 10.77
CA HIS A 97 -19.56 -12.82 10.67
C HIS A 97 -20.12 -13.22 9.31
N LEU A 98 -20.70 -12.28 8.58
CA LEU A 98 -21.19 -12.48 7.21
C LEU A 98 -20.34 -11.76 6.16
N ASN A 99 -19.14 -11.32 6.54
CA ASN A 99 -18.26 -10.61 5.63
C ASN A 99 -18.01 -11.46 4.39
N PHE A 100 -18.25 -10.87 3.23
CA PHE A 100 -17.88 -11.50 1.98
C PHE A 100 -16.35 -11.60 1.92
N LYS A 101 -15.85 -12.80 1.66
CA LYS A 101 -14.44 -13.04 1.40
C LYS A 101 -14.32 -13.77 0.07
N ASN A 102 -13.37 -13.34 -0.76
CA ASN A 102 -13.03 -14.11 -1.94
C ASN A 102 -12.46 -15.48 -1.53
N GLU A 103 -12.46 -16.40 -2.48
CA GLU A 103 -11.71 -17.64 -2.33
C GLU A 103 -10.21 -17.32 -2.28
N THR A 104 -9.58 -17.58 -1.13
CA THR A 104 -8.17 -17.26 -0.90
C THR A 104 -7.29 -18.43 -1.35
N ILE A 105 -6.31 -18.15 -2.21
CA ILE A 105 -5.36 -19.19 -2.66
C ILE A 105 -4.30 -19.50 -1.60
N VAL A 106 -3.94 -18.50 -0.81
CA VAL A 106 -2.87 -18.60 0.19
C VAL A 106 -3.36 -18.11 1.54
N SER A 107 -2.77 -18.66 2.61
CA SER A 107 -2.98 -18.17 3.96
C SER A 107 -1.90 -17.16 4.34
N LYS A 108 -2.26 -16.14 5.13
CA LYS A 108 -1.27 -15.26 5.79
C LYS A 108 -0.25 -16.00 6.65
N TYR A 109 -0.57 -17.23 7.07
CA TYR A 109 0.32 -18.09 7.85
C TYR A 109 1.26 -18.93 6.97
N SER A 110 1.06 -18.95 5.66
CA SER A 110 1.93 -19.69 4.74
C SER A 110 3.34 -19.09 4.75
N PRO A 111 4.42 -19.91 4.64
CA PRO A 111 5.79 -19.42 4.70
C PRO A 111 6.12 -18.33 3.67
N GLU A 112 5.55 -18.43 2.46
CA GLU A 112 5.76 -17.47 1.37
C GLU A 112 5.19 -16.06 1.64
N MET A 113 4.18 -15.95 2.49
CA MET A 113 3.59 -14.67 2.90
C MET A 113 4.15 -14.20 4.24
N SER A 114 4.18 -15.09 5.23
CA SER A 114 4.59 -14.76 6.60
C SER A 114 6.07 -14.39 6.72
N THR A 115 6.97 -15.09 6.01
CA THR A 115 8.41 -14.78 6.03
C THR A 115 8.67 -13.41 5.40
N LEU A 116 8.03 -13.13 4.27
CA LEU A 116 8.19 -11.86 3.56
C LEU A 116 7.60 -10.70 4.37
N THR A 117 6.40 -10.90 4.93
CA THR A 117 5.76 -9.93 5.84
C THR A 117 6.62 -9.63 7.06
N THR A 118 7.26 -10.65 7.65
CA THR A 118 8.15 -10.46 8.81
C THR A 118 9.32 -9.55 8.45
N TYR A 119 9.99 -9.80 7.31
CA TYR A 119 11.08 -8.96 6.85
C TYR A 119 10.60 -7.54 6.52
N LEU A 120 9.48 -7.41 5.81
CA LEU A 120 8.89 -6.12 5.46
C LEU A 120 8.55 -5.29 6.69
N ASN A 121 7.97 -5.89 7.72
CA ASN A 121 7.66 -5.21 8.98
C ASN A 121 8.92 -4.69 9.67
N PHE A 122 10.01 -5.45 9.66
CA PHE A 122 11.30 -4.96 10.14
C PHE A 122 11.75 -3.73 9.36
N VAL A 123 11.77 -3.80 8.02
CA VAL A 123 12.24 -2.70 7.15
C VAL A 123 11.37 -1.46 7.31
N LEU A 124 10.05 -1.60 7.31
CA LEU A 124 9.11 -0.49 7.48
C LEU A 124 9.25 0.16 8.86
N ASN A 125 9.47 -0.62 9.92
CA ASN A 125 9.72 -0.10 11.27
C ASN A 125 11.07 0.63 11.38
N VAL A 126 12.07 0.24 10.59
CA VAL A 126 13.31 1.01 10.49
C VAL A 126 13.06 2.33 9.76
N LEU A 127 12.41 2.28 8.60
CA LEU A 127 12.17 3.46 7.77
C LEU A 127 11.21 4.47 8.44
N SER A 128 10.32 4.03 9.32
CA SER A 128 9.42 4.92 10.07
C SER A 128 10.15 5.81 11.09
N LYS A 129 11.34 5.41 11.53
CA LYS A 129 12.17 6.17 12.49
C LYS A 129 12.98 7.27 11.82
N VAL A 130 13.10 7.26 10.48
CA VAL A 130 13.82 8.30 9.74
C VAL A 130 12.91 9.51 9.57
N SER A 131 13.37 10.68 10.05
CA SER A 131 12.59 11.93 10.06
C SER A 131 12.29 12.41 8.64
N ARG A 132 11.02 12.43 8.23
CA ARG A 132 10.52 12.85 6.91
C ARG A 132 10.38 14.37 6.72
N LYS A 133 11.23 15.18 7.36
CA LYS A 133 11.01 16.63 7.46
C LYS A 133 11.50 17.43 6.25
N ASN A 134 12.50 16.95 5.51
CA ASN A 134 13.08 17.66 4.37
C ASN A 134 13.26 16.72 3.15
N PRO A 135 12.47 16.88 2.07
CA PRO A 135 12.58 16.04 0.87
C PRO A 135 13.98 16.02 0.24
N ASN A 136 14.77 17.10 0.38
CA ASN A 136 16.15 17.12 -0.12
C ASN A 136 17.07 16.12 0.58
N GLU A 137 16.73 15.74 1.82
CA GLU A 137 17.48 14.80 2.64
C GLU A 137 16.82 13.42 2.66
N THR A 138 15.48 13.37 2.53
CA THR A 138 14.70 12.15 2.77
C THR A 138 14.15 11.49 1.52
N LEU A 139 14.23 12.12 0.33
CA LEU A 139 13.63 11.62 -0.91
C LEU A 139 13.83 10.12 -1.13
N PHE A 140 15.07 9.64 -1.00
CA PHE A 140 15.38 8.24 -1.25
C PHE A 140 14.67 7.32 -0.24
N VAL A 141 14.66 7.71 1.04
CA VAL A 141 14.00 6.99 2.12
C VAL A 141 12.48 7.03 1.95
N ASP A 142 11.92 8.16 1.51
CA ASP A 142 10.49 8.32 1.27
C ASP A 142 10.00 7.41 0.14
N ILE A 143 10.75 7.35 -0.97
CA ILE A 143 10.45 6.47 -2.09
C ILE A 143 10.64 5.00 -1.70
N LEU A 144 11.70 4.64 -0.94
CA LEU A 144 11.87 3.29 -0.39
C LEU A 144 10.69 2.89 0.50
N ASN A 145 10.28 3.76 1.41
CA ASN A 145 9.16 3.50 2.31
C ASN A 145 7.87 3.26 1.52
N LYS A 146 7.62 4.07 0.48
CA LYS A 146 6.51 3.84 -0.44
C LYS A 146 6.63 2.48 -1.13
N GLY A 147 7.80 2.12 -1.66
CA GLY A 147 8.06 0.83 -2.30
C GLY A 147 7.72 -0.36 -1.40
N PHE A 148 8.26 -0.39 -0.17
CA PHE A 148 7.96 -1.47 0.78
C PHE A 148 6.52 -1.45 1.29
N SER A 149 5.91 -0.28 1.45
CA SER A 149 4.48 -0.19 1.82
C SER A 149 3.60 -0.77 0.72
N MET A 150 3.96 -0.56 -0.55
CA MET A 150 3.26 -1.17 -1.68
C MET A 150 3.48 -2.69 -1.73
N CYS A 151 4.68 -3.19 -1.38
CA CYS A 151 4.91 -4.63 -1.20
C CYS A 151 3.97 -5.21 -0.13
N LYS A 152 3.81 -4.51 1.01
CA LYS A 152 2.91 -4.94 2.09
C LYS A 152 1.44 -4.95 1.64
N ALA A 153 1.00 -3.90 0.95
CA ALA A 153 -0.35 -3.84 0.39
C ALA A 153 -0.61 -4.97 -0.63
N MET A 154 0.39 -5.32 -1.45
CA MET A 154 0.28 -6.42 -2.40
C MET A 154 0.11 -7.78 -1.71
N ILE A 155 0.77 -8.00 -0.57
CA ILE A 155 0.57 -9.21 0.25
C ILE A 155 -0.85 -9.27 0.79
N GLU A 156 -1.35 -8.17 1.36
CA GLU A 156 -2.71 -8.09 1.91
C GLU A 156 -3.77 -8.37 0.85
N LEU A 157 -3.59 -7.83 -0.36
CA LEU A 157 -4.46 -8.14 -1.50
C LEU A 157 -4.46 -9.65 -1.85
N MET A 158 -3.30 -10.29 -1.88
CA MET A 158 -3.23 -11.75 -2.14
C MET A 158 -3.82 -12.59 -0.99
N GLU A 159 -3.64 -12.16 0.26
CA GLU A 159 -4.22 -12.84 1.43
C GLU A 159 -5.75 -12.77 1.44
N ASP A 160 -6.34 -11.71 0.87
CA ASP A 160 -7.78 -11.49 0.75
C ASP A 160 -8.38 -12.00 -0.58
N GLY A 161 -7.59 -12.68 -1.42
CA GLY A 161 -8.04 -13.27 -2.69
C GLY A 161 -8.25 -12.27 -3.83
N PHE A 162 -7.45 -11.21 -3.87
CA PHE A 162 -7.43 -10.18 -4.92
C PHE A 162 -6.11 -10.25 -5.72
N GLU A 163 -5.80 -11.41 -6.31
CA GLU A 163 -4.51 -11.67 -6.98
C GLU A 163 -4.26 -10.75 -8.17
N THR A 164 -5.33 -10.41 -8.89
CA THR A 164 -5.27 -9.62 -10.11
C THR A 164 -5.00 -8.15 -9.80
N GLU A 165 -5.60 -7.63 -8.73
CA GLU A 165 -5.32 -6.31 -8.15
C GLU A 165 -3.93 -6.26 -7.52
N ALA A 166 -3.50 -7.34 -6.85
CA ALA A 166 -2.15 -7.47 -6.32
C ALA A 166 -1.13 -7.37 -7.47
N PHE A 167 -1.32 -8.09 -8.57
CA PHE A 167 -0.43 -7.99 -9.72
C PHE A 167 -0.49 -6.64 -10.42
N SER A 168 -1.66 -6.01 -10.51
CA SER A 168 -1.79 -4.62 -11.01
C SER A 168 -0.99 -3.64 -10.14
N THR A 169 -0.98 -3.88 -8.82
CA THR A 169 -0.25 -3.10 -7.84
C THR A 169 1.27 -3.21 -8.03
N TRP A 170 1.77 -4.38 -8.47
CA TRP A 170 3.18 -4.57 -8.80
C TRP A 170 3.69 -3.55 -9.81
N ARG A 171 2.87 -3.08 -10.75
CA ARG A 171 3.26 -2.02 -11.70
C ARG A 171 3.83 -0.79 -10.99
N THR A 172 3.16 -0.35 -9.91
CA THR A 172 3.60 0.81 -9.13
C THR A 172 4.88 0.50 -8.35
N ILE A 173 5.04 -0.73 -7.84
CA ILE A 173 6.29 -1.17 -7.20
C ILE A 173 7.44 -1.12 -8.20
N HIS A 174 7.22 -1.63 -9.42
CA HIS A 174 8.19 -1.67 -10.49
C HIS A 174 8.61 -0.25 -10.95
N GLU A 175 7.64 0.66 -11.08
CA GLU A 175 7.94 2.07 -11.36
C GLU A 175 8.80 2.70 -10.26
N THR A 176 8.46 2.41 -9.01
CA THR A 176 9.15 2.92 -7.81
C THR A 176 10.59 2.41 -7.72
N GLU A 177 10.83 1.12 -7.92
CA GLU A 177 12.19 0.56 -7.89
C GLU A 177 13.07 1.06 -9.04
N CYS A 178 12.50 1.24 -10.24
CA CYS A 178 13.26 1.79 -11.38
C CYS A 178 13.76 3.20 -11.06
N VAL A 179 12.90 4.05 -10.48
CA VAL A 179 13.30 5.39 -10.02
C VAL A 179 14.40 5.29 -8.96
N LEU A 180 14.24 4.44 -7.94
CA LEU A 180 15.24 4.28 -6.88
C LEU A 180 16.59 3.81 -7.41
N ILE A 181 16.61 2.86 -8.35
CA ILE A 181 17.83 2.39 -9.00
C ILE A 181 18.56 3.55 -9.68
N LEU A 182 17.84 4.41 -10.40
CA LEU A 182 18.43 5.58 -11.07
C LEU A 182 18.95 6.60 -10.05
N LEU A 183 18.20 6.90 -9.00
CA LEU A 183 18.63 7.84 -7.95
C LEU A 183 19.82 7.32 -7.12
N ALA A 184 19.98 6.00 -7.02
CA ALA A 184 21.12 5.35 -6.39
C ALA A 184 22.35 5.30 -7.30
N LYS A 185 22.14 5.10 -8.60
CA LYS A 185 23.20 4.96 -9.61
C LYS A 185 23.86 6.30 -9.93
N TYR A 186 23.09 7.39 -9.93
CA TYR A 186 23.57 8.70 -10.34
C TYR A 186 23.70 9.69 -9.17
N ASP A 187 24.32 10.84 -9.46
CA ASP A 187 24.79 11.78 -8.46
C ASP A 187 23.68 12.69 -7.87
N LYS A 188 24.13 13.72 -7.14
CA LYS A 188 23.25 14.69 -6.50
C LYS A 188 22.47 15.55 -7.50
N GLU A 189 22.99 15.77 -8.71
CA GLU A 189 22.32 16.60 -9.74
C GLU A 189 21.02 15.94 -10.21
N ILE A 190 21.02 14.61 -10.39
CA ILE A 190 19.82 13.87 -10.78
C ILE A 190 18.76 13.93 -9.67
N ARG A 191 19.17 13.78 -8.40
CA ARG A 191 18.25 13.90 -7.26
C ARG A 191 17.60 15.27 -7.17
N GLN A 192 18.39 16.34 -7.35
CA GLN A 192 17.86 17.71 -7.35
C GLN A 192 16.92 17.96 -8.53
N THR A 193 17.27 17.45 -9.71
CA THR A 193 16.41 17.57 -10.89
C THR A 193 15.12 16.77 -10.73
N TYR A 194 15.16 15.57 -10.14
CA TYR A 194 13.96 14.79 -9.83
C TYR A 194 13.00 15.55 -8.90
N LEU A 195 13.52 16.17 -7.82
CA LEU A 195 12.73 17.01 -6.92
C LEU A 195 12.10 18.21 -7.64
N LYS A 196 12.86 18.84 -8.54
CA LYS A 196 12.33 19.92 -9.39
C LYS A 196 11.16 19.42 -10.25
N HIS A 197 11.26 18.24 -10.84
CA HIS A 197 10.18 17.64 -11.63
C HIS A 197 8.97 17.20 -10.79
N ILE A 198 9.15 16.82 -9.53
CA ILE A 198 8.02 16.66 -8.59
C ILE A 198 7.26 17.98 -8.42
N ASN A 199 7.98 19.09 -8.24
CA ASN A 199 7.35 20.42 -8.14
C ASN A 199 6.62 20.81 -9.44
N TYR A 200 7.18 20.48 -10.60
CA TYR A 200 6.51 20.66 -11.89
C TYR A 200 5.20 19.87 -11.96
N ALA A 201 5.20 18.61 -11.53
CA ALA A 201 4.00 17.77 -11.50
C ALA A 201 2.95 18.31 -10.53
N MET A 202 3.36 18.82 -9.37
CA MET A 202 2.46 19.46 -8.40
C MET A 202 1.80 20.72 -8.95
N ALA A 203 2.57 21.58 -9.64
CA ALA A 203 2.04 22.77 -10.31
C ALA A 203 1.05 22.39 -11.42
N PHE A 204 1.41 21.42 -12.27
CA PHE A 204 0.57 20.95 -13.37
C PHE A 204 -0.76 20.33 -12.92
N ARG A 205 -0.77 19.67 -11.75
CA ARG A 205 -1.97 19.07 -11.15
C ARG A 205 -2.80 20.05 -10.29
N GLY A 206 -2.39 21.32 -10.19
CA GLY A 206 -3.12 22.32 -9.41
C GLY A 206 -3.01 22.15 -7.89
N VAL A 207 -1.99 21.43 -7.41
CA VAL A 207 -1.75 21.26 -5.96
C VAL A 207 -1.25 22.56 -5.34
N ILE A 208 -0.43 23.31 -6.08
CA ILE A 208 0.09 24.62 -5.66
C ILE A 208 -1.01 25.68 -5.88
N GLN A 209 -1.43 26.33 -4.79
CA GLN A 209 -2.51 27.33 -4.82
C GLN A 209 -2.03 28.74 -5.22
N ASP A 210 -0.74 29.01 -5.06
CA ASP A 210 -0.12 30.30 -5.41
C ASP A 210 0.04 30.42 -6.94
N LYS A 211 -0.74 31.32 -7.54
CA LYS A 211 -0.77 31.53 -8.99
C LYS A 211 0.53 32.10 -9.54
N GLU A 212 1.15 33.05 -8.85
CA GLU A 212 2.41 33.67 -9.31
C GLU A 212 3.53 32.63 -9.35
N LYS A 213 3.59 31.79 -8.32
CA LYS A 213 4.54 30.67 -8.26
C LYS A 213 4.29 29.64 -9.37
N VAL A 214 3.03 29.32 -9.65
CA VAL A 214 2.68 28.40 -10.74
C VAL A 214 3.11 28.97 -12.09
N ASP A 215 2.87 30.26 -12.34
CA ASP A 215 3.27 30.92 -13.59
C ASP A 215 4.80 30.90 -13.77
N GLN A 216 5.55 31.19 -12.70
CA GLN A 216 7.03 31.10 -12.71
C GLN A 216 7.50 29.68 -13.05
N ILE A 217 6.87 28.65 -12.47
CA ILE A 217 7.19 27.24 -12.77
C ILE A 217 6.92 26.93 -14.25
N PHE A 218 5.79 27.39 -14.81
CA PHE A 218 5.48 27.15 -16.23
C PHE A 218 6.39 27.91 -17.19
N VAL A 219 6.85 29.10 -16.84
CA VAL A 219 7.90 29.81 -17.60
C VAL A 219 9.17 28.97 -17.63
N GLN A 220 9.62 28.49 -16.47
CA GLN A 220 10.81 27.64 -16.36
C GLN A 220 10.67 26.35 -17.18
N ILE A 221 9.51 25.67 -17.10
CA ILE A 221 9.24 24.46 -17.90
C ILE A 221 9.38 24.75 -19.40
N LYS A 222 8.80 25.85 -19.89
CA LYS A 222 8.84 26.22 -21.31
C LYS A 222 10.26 26.53 -21.79
N GLU A 223 11.05 27.22 -20.98
CA GLU A 223 12.45 27.53 -21.28
C GLU A 223 13.30 26.25 -21.36
N GLU A 224 13.17 25.36 -20.37
CA GLU A 224 13.93 24.11 -20.35
C GLU A 224 13.52 23.17 -21.49
N MET A 225 12.21 23.09 -21.81
CA MET A 225 11.72 22.36 -22.99
C MET A 225 12.29 22.91 -24.30
N LYS A 226 12.37 24.23 -24.45
CA LYS A 226 12.94 24.87 -25.64
C LYS A 226 14.42 24.50 -25.81
N ASN A 227 15.19 24.46 -24.72
CA ASN A 227 16.59 24.05 -24.74
C ASN A 227 16.77 22.57 -25.17
N LEU A 228 15.75 21.74 -24.96
CA LEU A 228 15.73 20.33 -25.38
C LEU A 228 15.00 20.11 -26.72
N ASN A 229 14.65 21.18 -27.44
CA ASN A 229 13.88 21.14 -28.70
C ASN A 229 12.53 20.40 -28.59
N LEU A 230 11.89 20.44 -27.41
CA LEU A 230 10.59 19.82 -27.17
C LEU A 230 9.43 20.76 -27.53
N LYS A 231 8.32 20.20 -28.01
CA LYS A 231 7.11 20.96 -28.39
C LYS A 231 6.08 20.94 -27.26
N SER A 232 5.09 21.83 -27.30
CA SER A 232 4.02 21.89 -26.28
C SER A 232 3.29 20.56 -26.06
N LYS A 233 3.15 19.72 -27.11
CA LYS A 233 2.57 18.37 -27.00
C LYS A 233 3.37 17.41 -26.09
N ASP A 234 4.65 17.70 -25.88
CA ASP A 234 5.57 16.91 -25.07
C ASP A 234 5.63 17.38 -23.62
N MET A 235 4.91 18.46 -23.26
CA MET A 235 4.97 19.08 -21.93
C MET A 235 4.67 18.10 -20.81
N LYS A 236 3.60 17.29 -20.93
CA LYS A 236 3.26 16.29 -19.91
C LYS A 236 4.40 15.28 -19.72
N LYS A 237 4.93 14.75 -20.82
CA LYS A 237 6.06 13.80 -20.79
C LYS A 237 7.31 14.42 -20.18
N TYR A 238 7.58 15.68 -20.51
CA TYR A 238 8.71 16.42 -19.94
C TYR A 238 8.53 16.67 -18.45
N ILE A 239 7.33 17.03 -17.99
CA ILE A 239 7.05 17.20 -16.56
C ILE A 239 7.31 15.89 -15.81
N GLU A 240 6.80 14.76 -16.32
CA GLU A 240 6.91 13.44 -15.67
C GLU A 240 8.33 12.84 -15.74
N TYR A 241 9.04 13.01 -16.86
CA TYR A 241 10.28 12.27 -17.17
C TYR A 241 11.47 13.15 -17.56
N GLY A 242 11.31 14.47 -17.64
CA GLY A 242 12.35 15.39 -18.11
C GLY A 242 13.61 15.39 -17.26
N TRP A 243 13.53 14.96 -16.00
CA TRP A 243 14.67 14.73 -15.12
C TRP A 243 15.66 13.70 -15.66
N LEU A 244 15.22 12.79 -16.53
CA LEU A 244 16.10 11.83 -17.21
C LEU A 244 17.11 12.50 -18.14
N SER A 245 16.86 13.74 -18.59
CA SER A 245 17.79 14.50 -19.44
C SER A 245 19.15 14.77 -18.79
N LYS A 246 19.25 14.60 -17.46
CA LYS A 246 20.49 14.72 -16.69
C LYS A 246 21.29 13.42 -16.60
N ILE A 247 20.76 12.32 -17.10
CA ILE A 247 21.49 11.06 -17.18
C ILE A 247 22.52 11.16 -18.33
N PRO A 248 23.78 10.77 -18.10
CA PRO A 248 24.80 10.76 -19.16
C PRO A 248 24.34 10.02 -20.41
N ASN A 249 24.61 10.60 -21.58
CA ASN A 249 24.28 10.07 -22.90
C ASN A 249 22.77 9.88 -23.17
N PHE A 250 21.88 10.44 -22.34
CA PHE A 250 20.43 10.33 -22.56
C PHE A 250 20.02 10.92 -23.92
N ASN A 251 20.46 12.14 -24.21
CA ASN A 251 20.12 12.85 -25.45
C ASN A 251 20.84 12.29 -26.68
N GLU A 252 21.88 11.50 -26.49
CA GLU A 252 22.70 10.92 -27.57
C GLU A 252 22.17 9.57 -28.04
N ASN A 253 21.40 8.88 -27.19
CA ASN A 253 20.83 7.57 -27.52
C ASN A 253 19.38 7.70 -28.01
N PRO A 254 19.09 7.44 -29.30
CA PRO A 254 17.75 7.58 -29.87
C PRO A 254 16.74 6.56 -29.31
N GLN A 255 17.20 5.53 -28.62
CA GLN A 255 16.31 4.57 -27.95
C GLN A 255 15.66 5.17 -26.70
N PHE A 256 16.30 6.14 -26.05
CA PHE A 256 15.79 6.73 -24.82
C PHE A 256 14.74 7.80 -25.09
N LYS A 257 13.63 7.74 -24.34
CA LYS A 257 12.52 8.68 -24.48
C LYS A 257 12.05 9.15 -23.11
N PHE A 258 11.36 10.29 -23.10
CA PHE A 258 10.64 10.80 -21.94
C PHE A 258 9.35 9.99 -21.69
N ASN A 259 9.51 8.73 -21.29
CA ASN A 259 8.45 7.84 -20.85
C ASN A 259 9.01 6.80 -19.85
N PHE A 260 8.13 5.96 -19.28
CA PHE A 260 8.56 4.92 -18.36
C PHE A 260 9.39 3.81 -19.04
N ARG A 261 8.84 3.14 -20.07
CA ARG A 261 9.43 1.94 -20.70
C ARG A 261 10.79 2.20 -21.37
N ASP A 262 10.81 3.11 -22.34
CA ASP A 262 12.00 3.47 -23.11
C ASP A 262 12.93 4.44 -22.35
N GLY A 263 12.47 5.03 -21.26
CA GLY A 263 13.26 5.92 -20.41
C GLY A 263 13.65 5.24 -19.10
N VAL A 264 12.80 5.38 -18.09
CA VAL A 264 13.08 4.98 -16.70
C VAL A 264 13.46 3.50 -16.57
N GLU A 265 12.64 2.59 -17.09
CA GLU A 265 12.84 1.12 -17.00
C GLU A 265 14.11 0.69 -17.75
N SER A 266 14.31 1.22 -18.96
CA SER A 266 15.49 0.90 -19.77
C SER A 266 16.78 1.42 -19.17
N LEU A 267 16.79 2.64 -18.63
CA LEU A 267 17.96 3.22 -17.95
C LEU A 267 18.26 2.51 -16.62
N ALA A 268 17.23 1.98 -15.96
CA ALA A 268 17.36 1.16 -14.76
C ALA A 268 17.88 -0.26 -15.07
N GLY A 269 17.94 -0.66 -16.34
CA GLY A 269 18.39 -1.99 -16.77
C GLY A 269 17.34 -3.08 -16.58
N LEU A 270 16.06 -2.70 -16.51
CA LEU A 270 14.95 -3.61 -16.18
C LEU A 270 14.01 -3.88 -17.36
N SER A 271 14.38 -3.54 -18.60
CA SER A 271 13.53 -3.72 -19.81
C SER A 271 13.04 -5.15 -20.07
N HIS A 272 13.64 -6.16 -19.44
CA HIS A 272 13.16 -7.54 -19.50
C HIS A 272 11.80 -7.74 -18.82
N TYR A 273 11.36 -6.80 -17.97
CA TYR A 273 10.03 -6.76 -17.36
C TYR A 273 8.97 -6.12 -18.26
N SER A 274 9.33 -5.54 -19.41
CA SER A 274 8.42 -4.76 -20.26
C SER A 274 7.11 -5.47 -20.60
N LYS A 275 7.15 -6.79 -20.88
CA LYS A 275 5.96 -7.62 -21.12
C LYS A 275 5.11 -7.81 -19.88
N THR A 276 5.74 -8.07 -18.74
CA THR A 276 5.07 -8.21 -17.45
C THR A 276 4.41 -6.90 -17.03
N TYR A 277 5.10 -5.77 -17.26
CA TYR A 277 4.57 -4.43 -17.05
C TYR A 277 3.37 -4.12 -17.94
N GLU A 278 3.43 -4.52 -19.22
CA GLU A 278 2.29 -4.41 -20.14
C GLU A 278 1.09 -5.17 -19.63
N LEU A 279 1.29 -6.43 -19.24
CA LEU A 279 0.25 -7.30 -18.73
C LEU A 279 -0.39 -6.72 -17.45
N ALA A 280 0.42 -6.24 -16.51
CA ALA A 280 -0.07 -5.57 -15.30
C ALA A 280 -0.88 -4.31 -15.63
N SER A 281 -0.51 -3.59 -16.70
CA SER A 281 -1.24 -2.42 -17.17
C SER A 281 -2.56 -2.77 -17.88
N GLU A 282 -2.60 -3.84 -18.67
CA GLU A 282 -3.81 -4.29 -19.38
C GLU A 282 -4.91 -4.74 -18.41
N ILE A 283 -4.53 -5.39 -17.32
CA ILE A 283 -5.44 -5.82 -16.27
C ILE A 283 -6.14 -4.61 -15.63
N ALA A 284 -5.40 -3.53 -15.37
CA ALA A 284 -5.95 -2.31 -14.81
C ALA A 284 -6.95 -1.57 -15.74
N HIS A 285 -7.06 -1.98 -17.01
CA HIS A 285 -7.97 -1.41 -18.00
C HIS A 285 -9.21 -2.28 -18.29
N SER A 286 -9.57 -3.19 -17.36
CA SER A 286 -10.75 -4.07 -17.50
C SER A 286 -10.73 -4.93 -18.75
N SER A 287 -9.55 -5.46 -19.10
CA SER A 287 -9.40 -6.35 -20.25
C SER A 287 -10.10 -7.70 -20.02
N PRO A 288 -10.35 -8.51 -21.07
CA PRO A 288 -10.87 -9.87 -20.90
C PRO A 288 -10.02 -10.75 -19.97
N MET A 289 -8.72 -10.43 -19.82
CA MET A 289 -7.84 -11.11 -18.89
C MET A 289 -8.22 -10.87 -17.43
N LEU A 290 -8.77 -9.69 -17.08
CA LEU A 290 -9.28 -9.45 -15.72
C LEU A 290 -10.44 -10.40 -15.37
N ILE A 291 -11.26 -10.74 -16.36
CA ILE A 291 -12.55 -11.43 -16.13
C ILE A 291 -12.40 -12.96 -16.24
N TYR A 292 -11.62 -13.46 -17.21
CA TYR A 292 -11.61 -14.87 -17.56
C TYR A 292 -10.33 -15.62 -17.16
N SER A 293 -9.41 -14.96 -16.44
CA SER A 293 -8.19 -15.60 -15.97
C SER A 293 -8.40 -16.52 -14.78
N LYS A 294 -7.53 -17.52 -14.64
CA LYS A 294 -7.42 -18.33 -13.42
C LYS A 294 -6.71 -17.53 -12.33
N ASN A 295 -7.32 -17.38 -11.15
CA ASN A 295 -6.71 -16.69 -10.01
C ASN A 295 -5.35 -17.30 -9.62
N SER A 296 -5.17 -18.62 -9.72
CA SER A 296 -3.89 -19.29 -9.45
C SER A 296 -2.75 -18.85 -10.36
N TYR A 297 -3.04 -18.53 -11.62
CA TYR A 297 -2.03 -17.97 -12.50
C TYR A 297 -1.57 -16.59 -12.00
N PHE A 298 -2.53 -15.70 -11.69
CA PHE A 298 -2.19 -14.36 -11.21
C PHE A 298 -1.58 -14.35 -9.82
N TYR A 299 -1.95 -15.28 -8.94
CA TYR A 299 -1.25 -15.51 -7.67
C TYR A 299 0.25 -15.70 -7.89
N HIS A 300 0.62 -16.66 -8.75
CA HIS A 300 2.03 -16.98 -8.97
C HIS A 300 2.79 -15.87 -9.71
N VAL A 301 2.13 -15.21 -10.67
CA VAL A 301 2.72 -14.03 -11.33
C VAL A 301 2.94 -12.91 -10.31
N ALA A 302 1.95 -12.62 -9.46
CA ALA A 302 2.04 -11.60 -8.42
C ALA A 302 3.18 -11.89 -7.44
N ILE A 303 3.20 -13.08 -6.82
CA ILE A 303 4.18 -13.41 -5.79
C ILE A 303 5.60 -13.39 -6.35
N LEU A 304 5.85 -13.95 -7.54
CA LEU A 304 7.20 -13.95 -8.15
C LEU A 304 7.71 -12.54 -8.41
N ASN A 305 6.88 -11.68 -8.99
CA ASN A 305 7.24 -10.30 -9.28
C ASN A 305 7.40 -9.46 -8.00
N LEU A 306 6.62 -9.76 -6.96
CA LEU A 306 6.78 -9.18 -5.63
C LEU A 306 8.14 -9.54 -5.03
N TYR A 307 8.52 -10.82 -5.04
CA TYR A 307 9.82 -11.29 -4.54
C TYR A 307 10.99 -10.62 -5.26
N GLU A 308 10.94 -10.58 -6.59
CA GLU A 308 11.99 -9.98 -7.41
C GLU A 308 12.16 -8.49 -7.10
N SER A 309 11.05 -7.76 -6.96
CA SER A 309 11.08 -6.33 -6.62
C SER A 309 11.55 -6.12 -5.19
N PHE A 310 11.07 -6.94 -4.26
CA PHE A 310 11.51 -6.94 -2.87
C PHE A 310 13.03 -7.12 -2.79
N PHE A 311 13.62 -8.08 -3.52
CA PHE A 311 15.07 -8.30 -3.49
C PHE A 311 15.87 -7.09 -4.00
N ARG A 312 15.36 -6.39 -5.02
CA ARG A 312 16.00 -5.15 -5.51
C ARG A 312 15.87 -4.01 -4.51
N LEU A 313 14.68 -3.79 -3.97
CA LEU A 313 14.43 -2.77 -2.95
C LEU A 313 15.24 -3.04 -1.67
N GLU A 314 15.29 -4.30 -1.21
CA GLU A 314 16.07 -4.73 -0.05
C GLU A 314 17.55 -4.45 -0.23
N ASN A 315 18.10 -4.72 -1.42
CA ASN A 315 19.50 -4.42 -1.70
C ASN A 315 19.79 -2.91 -1.58
N LEU A 316 18.92 -2.06 -2.11
CA LEU A 316 19.04 -0.60 -1.98
C LEU A 316 18.91 -0.14 -0.52
N PHE A 317 17.95 -0.68 0.21
CA PHE A 317 17.77 -0.43 1.64
C PHE A 317 19.00 -0.84 2.44
N ALA A 318 19.51 -2.06 2.26
CA ALA A 318 20.64 -2.60 2.99
C ALA A 318 21.88 -1.74 2.79
N ASN A 319 22.14 -1.27 1.56
CA ASN A 319 23.28 -0.40 1.27
C ASN A 319 23.24 0.93 2.03
N ILE A 320 22.04 1.47 2.28
CA ILE A 320 21.86 2.71 3.05
C ILE A 320 21.88 2.43 4.54
N TYR A 321 21.15 1.42 4.99
CA TYR A 321 21.02 1.10 6.40
C TYR A 321 22.39 0.83 7.02
N GLN A 322 23.19 -0.05 6.41
CA GLN A 322 24.52 -0.43 6.93
C GLN A 322 25.50 0.75 7.03
N ARG A 323 25.33 1.81 6.22
CA ARG A 323 26.19 3.01 6.26
C ARG A 323 25.82 4.00 7.35
N ASN A 324 24.62 3.90 7.92
CA ASN A 324 24.04 4.93 8.78
C ASN A 324 23.74 4.44 10.21
N VAL A 325 24.05 3.19 10.54
CA VAL A 325 23.79 2.60 11.85
C VAL A 325 25.07 2.24 12.58
N SER A 326 24.96 2.02 13.89
CA SER A 326 26.06 1.54 14.71
C SER A 326 26.51 0.13 14.28
N GLU A 327 27.74 -0.25 14.62
CA GLU A 327 28.26 -1.59 14.31
C GLU A 327 27.42 -2.71 14.95
N GLU A 328 26.89 -2.47 16.16
CA GLU A 328 26.03 -3.43 16.86
C GLU A 328 24.68 -3.61 16.15
N GLU A 329 24.03 -2.52 15.76
CA GLU A 329 22.79 -2.57 14.98
C GLU A 329 23.00 -3.20 13.61
N ASN A 330 24.14 -2.95 12.99
CA ASN A 330 24.51 -3.57 11.73
C ASN A 330 24.66 -5.09 11.88
N LYS A 331 25.33 -5.58 12.93
CA LYS A 331 25.44 -7.02 13.23
C LYS A 331 24.08 -7.67 13.41
N ARG A 332 23.18 -7.06 14.18
CA ARG A 332 21.80 -7.56 14.37
C ARG A 332 21.03 -7.61 13.04
N PHE A 333 21.18 -6.60 12.19
CA PHE A 333 20.58 -6.59 10.87
C PHE A 333 21.13 -7.71 9.98
N LEU A 334 22.45 -7.91 9.95
CA LEU A 334 23.08 -8.97 9.15
C LEU A 334 22.63 -10.37 9.60
N MET A 335 22.48 -10.62 10.91
CA MET A 335 21.93 -11.89 11.42
C MET A 335 20.49 -12.11 10.98
N MET A 336 19.64 -11.08 11.09
CA MET A 336 18.25 -11.14 10.62
C MET A 336 18.19 -11.38 9.11
N LYS A 337 19.00 -10.64 8.34
CA LYS A 337 19.12 -10.79 6.89
C LYS A 337 19.55 -12.21 6.53
N GLU A 338 20.58 -12.75 7.16
CA GLU A 338 21.09 -14.11 6.90
C GLU A 338 19.99 -15.16 7.05
N VAL A 339 19.16 -15.07 8.09
CA VAL A 339 18.06 -16.03 8.31
C VAL A 339 16.93 -15.81 7.31
N TYR A 340 16.33 -14.63 7.30
CA TYR A 340 15.08 -14.42 6.58
C TYR A 340 15.30 -14.24 5.08
N TYR A 341 16.35 -13.51 4.66
CA TYR A 341 16.62 -13.30 3.23
C TYR A 341 17.00 -14.61 2.53
N THR A 342 17.75 -15.48 3.21
CA THR A 342 18.08 -16.82 2.68
C THR A 342 16.82 -17.66 2.50
N ASN A 343 15.94 -17.68 3.51
CA ASN A 343 14.66 -18.39 3.41
C ASN A 343 13.80 -17.83 2.27
N LEU A 344 13.74 -16.51 2.11
CA LEU A 344 13.01 -15.88 1.00
C LEU A 344 13.54 -16.31 -0.37
N ARG A 345 14.86 -16.46 -0.54
CA ARG A 345 15.43 -16.98 -1.79
C ARG A 345 15.04 -18.42 -2.07
N ILE A 346 15.05 -19.27 -1.03
CA ILE A 346 14.63 -20.68 -1.16
C ILE A 346 13.15 -20.76 -1.57
N ILE A 347 12.29 -19.97 -0.92
CA ILE A 347 10.87 -19.90 -1.24
C ILE A 347 10.65 -19.40 -2.66
N TYR A 348 11.34 -18.34 -3.08
CA TYR A 348 11.23 -17.80 -4.44
C TYR A 348 11.60 -18.85 -5.51
N GLU A 349 12.67 -19.62 -5.31
CA GLU A 349 13.01 -20.70 -6.25
C GLU A 349 11.96 -21.82 -6.27
N ARG A 350 11.37 -22.16 -5.11
CA ARG A 350 10.23 -23.09 -5.04
C ARG A 350 9.05 -22.57 -5.87
N GLU A 351 8.65 -21.31 -5.70
CA GLU A 351 7.53 -20.71 -6.43
C GLU A 351 7.77 -20.67 -7.94
N LYS A 352 9.02 -20.44 -8.39
CA LYS A 352 9.37 -20.49 -9.82
C LYS A 352 9.15 -21.88 -10.41
N VAL A 353 9.49 -22.93 -9.66
CA VAL A 353 9.29 -24.31 -10.11
C VAL A 353 7.80 -24.60 -10.24
N ILE A 354 6.98 -24.18 -9.27
CA ILE A 354 5.52 -24.33 -9.31
C ILE A 354 4.94 -23.59 -10.53
N PHE A 355 5.32 -22.33 -10.74
CA PHE A 355 4.81 -21.52 -11.85
C PHE A 355 5.18 -22.09 -13.24
N LYS A 356 6.39 -22.62 -13.39
CA LYS A 356 6.79 -23.34 -14.62
C LYS A 356 5.93 -24.57 -14.87
N GLY A 357 5.58 -25.32 -13.82
CA GLY A 357 4.67 -26.47 -13.90
C GLY A 357 3.27 -26.10 -14.40
N LEU A 358 2.75 -24.95 -13.98
CA LEU A 358 1.45 -24.41 -14.42
C LEU A 358 1.46 -23.96 -15.89
N SER A 359 2.57 -23.40 -16.33
CA SER A 359 2.74 -22.97 -17.73
C SER A 359 2.80 -24.17 -18.70
N ASN A 360 3.31 -25.31 -18.23
CA ASN A 360 3.41 -26.55 -19.02
C ASN A 360 2.12 -27.38 -19.05
N THR A 361 1.15 -27.08 -18.17
CA THR A 361 -0.13 -27.81 -18.08
C THR A 361 -1.27 -27.10 -18.80
N ASN A 362 -1.12 -25.84 -19.20
CA ASN A 362 -2.10 -25.07 -19.98
C ASN A 362 -1.91 -25.18 -21.53
N THR A 363 -1.20 -26.19 -22.02
CA THR A 363 -1.12 -26.56 -23.45
C THR A 363 -2.06 -27.70 -23.84
N LYS A 364 -3.12 -27.96 -23.06
CA LYS A 364 -4.24 -28.83 -23.46
C LYS A 364 -5.59 -28.21 -23.14
#